data_AF-A0A920KLE7-F1
#
_entry.id   AF-A0A920KLE7-F1
#
_cell.length_a   1.000
_cell.length_b   1.000
_cell.length_c   1.000
_cell.angle_alpha   90.00
_cell.angle_beta   90.00
_cell.angle_gamma   90.00
#
_symmetry.space_group_name_H-M   'P 1'
#
loop_
_entity.id
_entity.type
_entity.pdbx_description
1 polymer ?
#
loop_
_entity_poly.entity_id
_entity_poly.type
_entity_poly.pdbx_seq_one_letter_code
_entity_poly.pdbx_strand_id
1 'polypeptide(L)'
;MIYLIGIPGLIPFYLCFYNIDLIFLDFDKQMFIHYSTVILSFLGAVYWGVYLQSKNVIAILFSVCPAVYAFFVLSFDLKFDETVGLFVLGYFIVLCFDFFFYFKERIIQTDYFILRLLLTAGIAPAHILYII
;
A
#
# COMPACT_ATOMS: atom_id res chain seq x y z
N MET A 1 -12.76 -14.71 -4.29
CA MET A 1 -13.26 -13.66 -3.39
C MET A 1 -12.20 -12.60 -3.11
N ILE A 2 -11.00 -12.95 -2.62
CA ILE A 2 -9.96 -11.95 -2.28
C ILE A 2 -9.55 -11.06 -3.46
N TYR A 3 -9.40 -11.61 -4.66
CA TYR A 3 -9.06 -10.84 -5.86
C TYR A 3 -10.18 -9.86 -6.26
N LEU A 4 -11.43 -10.30 -6.14
CA LEU A 4 -12.62 -9.50 -6.44
C LEU A 4 -12.72 -8.27 -5.53
N ILE A 5 -12.22 -8.37 -4.29
CA ILE A 5 -12.26 -7.27 -3.32
C ILE A 5 -10.96 -6.44 -3.39
N GLY A 6 -9.82 -7.10 -3.57
CA GLY A 6 -8.51 -6.45 -3.56
C GLY A 6 -8.21 -5.63 -4.82
N ILE A 7 -8.46 -6.19 -6.01
CA ILE A 7 -8.13 -5.51 -7.29
C ILE A 7 -8.88 -4.18 -7.46
N PRO A 8 -10.18 -4.07 -7.11
CA PRO A 8 -10.87 -2.77 -7.12
C PRO A 8 -10.25 -1.70 -6.22
N GLY A 9 -9.43 -2.08 -5.24
CA GLY A 9 -8.62 -1.13 -4.46
C GLY A 9 -7.62 -0.33 -5.31
N LEU A 10 -7.41 -0.68 -6.58
CA LEU A 10 -6.60 0.11 -7.50
C LEU A 10 -7.37 1.25 -8.17
N ILE A 11 -8.71 1.21 -8.14
CA ILE A 11 -9.56 2.14 -8.90
C ILE A 11 -9.24 3.60 -8.57
N PRO A 12 -9.14 4.03 -7.29
CA PRO A 12 -8.89 5.44 -7.00
C PRO A 12 -7.54 5.94 -7.50
N PHE A 13 -6.51 5.07 -7.56
CA PHE A 13 -5.21 5.45 -8.14
C PHE A 13 -5.33 5.75 -9.62
N TYR A 14 -6.03 4.90 -10.38
CA TYR A 14 -6.18 5.11 -11.81
C TYR A 14 -7.12 6.27 -12.14
N LEU A 15 -8.17 6.49 -11.34
CA LEU A 15 -9.00 7.69 -11.49
C LEU A 15 -8.17 8.96 -11.29
N CYS A 16 -7.32 9.01 -10.25
CA CYS A 16 -6.40 10.13 -10.04
C CYS A 16 -5.36 10.27 -11.17
N PHE A 17 -4.78 9.15 -11.61
CA PHE A 17 -3.77 9.15 -12.67
C PHE A 17 -4.30 9.71 -13.99
N TYR A 18 -5.53 9.35 -14.35
CA TYR A 18 -6.20 9.84 -15.56
C TYR A 18 -6.99 11.14 -15.36
N ASN A 19 -7.01 11.70 -14.14
CA ASN A 19 -7.85 12.84 -13.73
C ASN A 19 -9.32 12.67 -14.14
N ILE A 20 -9.90 11.50 -13.82
CA ILE A 20 -11.30 11.18 -14.10
C ILE A 20 -12.13 11.48 -12.84
N ASP A 21 -12.80 12.63 -12.87
CA ASP A 21 -13.65 13.07 -11.78
C ASP A 21 -15.00 12.33 -11.77
N LEU A 22 -15.57 12.18 -10.58
CA LEU A 22 -16.95 11.75 -10.39
C LEU A 22 -17.79 12.97 -9.99
N ILE A 23 -19.11 12.87 -10.14
CA ILE A 23 -20.08 13.99 -9.98
C ILE A 23 -19.87 14.85 -8.71
N PHE A 24 -19.28 14.29 -7.64
CA PHE A 24 -19.01 14.99 -6.38
C PHE A 24 -17.58 14.85 -5.85
N LEU A 25 -16.65 14.31 -6.65
CA LEU A 25 -15.32 13.95 -6.20
C LEU A 25 -14.29 14.25 -7.29
N ASP A 26 -13.40 15.18 -6.98
CA ASP A 26 -12.24 15.49 -7.81
C ASP A 26 -11.13 14.48 -7.50
N PHE A 27 -10.66 13.78 -8.53
CA PHE A 27 -9.58 12.81 -8.41
C PHE A 27 -8.26 13.47 -8.82
N ASP A 28 -7.75 14.31 -7.93
CA ASP A 28 -6.55 15.10 -8.13
C ASP A 28 -5.30 14.50 -7.46
N LYS A 29 -4.19 15.25 -7.53
CA LYS A 29 -2.92 14.89 -6.91
C LYS A 29 -3.00 14.71 -5.39
N GLN A 30 -3.85 15.49 -4.71
CA GLN A 30 -4.01 15.39 -3.25
C GLN A 30 -4.79 14.14 -2.88
N MET A 31 -5.87 13.85 -3.62
CA MET A 31 -6.63 12.61 -3.47
C MET A 31 -5.74 11.38 -3.69
N PHE A 32 -4.82 11.43 -4.67
CA PHE A 32 -3.83 10.37 -4.89
C PHE A 32 -2.98 10.13 -3.64
N ILE A 33 -2.40 11.18 -3.05
CA ILE A 33 -1.58 11.12 -1.83
C ILE A 33 -2.38 10.58 -0.64
N HIS A 34 -3.60 11.08 -0.44
CA HIS A 34 -4.47 10.63 0.63
C HIS A 34 -4.80 9.14 0.50
N TYR A 35 -5.12 8.69 -0.71
CA TYR A 35 -5.41 7.29 -0.94
C TYR A 35 -4.16 6.40 -0.80
N SER A 36 -2.97 6.88 -1.20
CA SER A 36 -1.71 6.19 -0.94
C SER A 36 -1.49 5.95 0.56
N THR A 37 -1.81 6.94 1.39
CA THR A 37 -1.71 6.84 2.85
C THR A 37 -2.63 5.76 3.41
N VAL A 38 -3.90 5.75 2.95
CA VAL A 38 -4.90 4.76 3.36
C VAL A 38 -4.44 3.35 2.99
N ILE A 39 -4.00 3.15 1.76
CA ILE A 39 -3.59 1.83 1.27
C ILE A 39 -2.34 1.35 1.98
N LEU A 40 -1.29 2.17 2.10
CA LEU A 40 -0.07 1.77 2.80
C LEU A 40 -0.36 1.38 4.27
N SER A 41 -1.22 2.13 4.95
CA SER A 41 -1.66 1.82 6.31
C SER A 41 -2.44 0.51 6.38
N PHE A 42 -3.38 0.30 5.45
CA PHE A 42 -4.16 -0.93 5.35
C PHE A 42 -3.27 -2.15 5.11
N LEU A 43 -2.24 -2.01 4.25
CA LEU A 43 -1.32 -3.10 3.96
C LEU A 43 -0.53 -3.54 5.20
N GLY A 44 -0.20 -2.61 6.12
CA GLY A 44 0.41 -2.90 7.41
C GLY A 44 -0.53 -3.61 8.39
N ALA A 45 -1.81 -3.21 8.42
CA ALA A 45 -2.79 -3.80 9.33
C ALA A 45 -2.93 -5.32 9.20
N VAL A 46 -2.64 -5.88 8.01
CA VAL A 46 -2.66 -7.33 7.73
C VAL A 46 -1.79 -8.14 8.69
N TYR A 47 -0.66 -7.59 9.16
CA TYR A 47 0.23 -8.30 10.05
C TYR A 47 -0.31 -8.48 11.48
N TRP A 48 -1.38 -7.76 11.85
CA TRP A 48 -2.18 -8.14 13.03
C TRP A 48 -2.76 -9.55 12.88
N GLY A 49 -3.33 -9.86 11.70
CA GLY A 49 -3.86 -11.18 11.40
C GLY A 49 -2.78 -12.27 11.44
N VAL A 50 -1.60 -11.97 10.87
CA VAL A 50 -0.42 -12.86 10.93
C VAL A 50 -0.02 -13.14 12.38
N TYR A 51 0.05 -12.11 13.24
CA TYR A 51 0.34 -12.29 14.66
C TYR A 51 -0.73 -13.11 15.37
N LEU A 52 -2.02 -12.86 15.13
CA LEU A 52 -3.09 -13.59 15.79
C LEU A 52 -3.04 -15.10 15.48
N GLN A 53 -2.65 -15.46 14.26
CA GLN A 53 -2.52 -16.84 13.79
C GLN A 53 -1.23 -17.53 14.27
N SER A 54 -0.08 -16.84 14.21
CA SER A 54 1.24 -17.44 14.41
C SER A 54 1.93 -17.09 15.73
N LYS A 55 1.43 -16.06 16.44
CA LYS A 55 2.08 -15.39 17.56
C LYS A 55 3.46 -14.80 17.23
N ASN A 56 3.78 -14.60 15.96
CA ASN A 56 5.05 -14.00 15.52
C ASN A 56 5.13 -12.51 15.93
N VAL A 57 6.06 -12.19 16.84
CA VAL A 57 6.20 -10.83 17.40
C VAL A 57 6.70 -9.82 16.36
N ILE A 58 7.47 -10.25 15.37
CA ILE A 58 7.93 -9.37 14.29
C ILE A 58 6.72 -8.86 13.49
N ALA A 59 5.70 -9.70 13.29
CA ALA A 59 4.49 -9.31 12.57
C ALA A 59 3.73 -8.19 13.30
N ILE A 60 3.55 -8.30 14.61
CA ILE A 60 2.81 -7.27 15.37
C ILE A 60 3.59 -5.96 15.49
N LEU A 61 4.92 -6.03 15.59
CA LEU A 61 5.75 -4.82 15.57
C LEU A 61 5.65 -4.12 14.20
N PHE A 62 5.75 -4.89 13.12
CA PHE A 62 5.69 -4.34 11.78
C PHE A 62 4.29 -3.85 11.39
N SER A 63 3.21 -4.38 11.97
CA SER A 63 1.84 -4.04 11.56
C SER A 63 1.51 -2.55 11.66
N VAL A 64 2.14 -1.85 12.60
CA VAL A 64 1.94 -0.42 12.85
C VAL A 64 2.93 0.44 12.06
N CYS A 65 4.07 -0.11 11.66
CA CYS A 65 5.14 0.63 11.00
C CYS A 65 4.70 1.34 9.70
N PRO A 66 3.96 0.71 8.75
CA PRO A 66 3.51 1.39 7.53
C PRO A 66 2.62 2.60 7.78
N ALA A 67 1.73 2.53 8.78
CA ALA A 67 0.84 3.64 9.13
C ALA A 67 1.60 4.80 9.76
N VAL A 68 2.53 4.52 10.68
CA VAL A 68 3.41 5.54 11.28
C VAL A 68 4.33 6.16 10.23
N TYR A 69 4.85 5.35 9.32
CA TYR A 69 5.65 5.83 8.19
C TYR A 69 4.84 6.79 7.32
N ALA A 70 3.64 6.39 6.88
CA ALA A 70 2.76 7.23 6.07
C ALA A 70 2.39 8.54 6.79
N PHE A 71 2.13 8.48 8.10
CA PHE A 71 1.90 9.66 8.92
C PHE A 71 3.08 10.64 8.88
N PHE A 72 4.31 10.17 9.05
CA PHE A 72 5.48 11.03 8.97
C PHE A 72 5.71 11.59 7.57
N VAL A 73 5.53 10.78 6.52
CA VAL A 73 5.63 11.24 5.12
C VAL A 73 4.68 12.41 4.87
N LEU A 74 3.43 12.34 5.35
CA LEU A 74 2.47 13.44 5.23
C LEU A 74 2.75 14.62 6.18
N SER A 75 3.39 14.38 7.31
CA SER A 75 3.70 15.42 8.30
C SER A 75 4.87 16.30 7.86
N PHE A 76 5.72 15.79 6.98
CA PHE A 76 6.75 16.58 6.33
C PHE A 76 6.13 17.35 5.15
N ASP A 77 6.32 18.67 5.10
CA ASP A 77 5.88 19.53 3.99
C ASP A 77 6.80 19.35 2.77
N LEU A 78 6.79 18.12 2.24
CA LEU A 78 7.61 17.69 1.11
C LEU A 78 6.95 18.06 -0.21
N LYS A 79 7.75 18.10 -1.28
CA LYS A 79 7.18 18.25 -2.61
C LYS A 79 6.39 16.99 -3.00
N PHE A 80 5.51 17.16 -3.99
CA PHE A 80 4.64 16.08 -4.46
C PHE A 80 5.44 14.84 -4.92
N ASP A 81 6.47 15.05 -5.74
CA ASP A 81 7.35 14.02 -6.28
C ASP A 81 8.10 13.27 -5.18
N GLU A 82 8.64 14.00 -4.20
CA GLU A 82 9.31 13.43 -3.02
C GLU A 82 8.33 12.58 -2.20
N THR A 83 7.12 13.09 -1.96
CA THR A 83 6.06 12.41 -1.21
C THR A 83 5.65 11.10 -1.88
N VAL A 84 5.38 11.14 -3.18
CA VAL A 84 5.01 9.96 -3.98
C VAL A 84 6.16 8.95 -4.03
N GLY A 85 7.41 9.41 -4.16
CA GLY A 85 8.60 8.57 -4.11
C GLY A 85 8.76 7.82 -2.78
N LEU A 86 8.47 8.48 -1.66
CA LEU A 86 8.45 7.85 -0.33
C LEU A 86 7.32 6.82 -0.19
N PHE A 87 6.13 7.08 -0.75
CA PHE A 87 5.08 6.06 -0.79
C PHE A 87 5.49 4.81 -1.56
N VAL A 88 6.17 4.96 -2.71
CA VAL A 88 6.74 3.83 -3.46
C VAL A 88 7.69 3.03 -2.57
N LEU A 89 8.62 3.70 -1.88
CA LEU A 89 9.53 3.05 -0.94
C LEU A 89 8.76 2.28 0.15
N GLY A 90 7.71 2.88 0.73
CA GLY A 90 6.85 2.24 1.72
C GLY A 90 6.21 0.94 1.21
N TYR A 91 5.65 0.95 -0.01
CA TYR A 91 5.09 -0.25 -0.63
C TYR A 91 6.14 -1.34 -0.85
N PHE A 92 7.35 -0.96 -1.30
CA PHE A 92 8.44 -1.92 -1.47
C PHE A 92 8.90 -2.54 -0.15
N ILE A 93 9.02 -1.75 0.93
CA ILE A 93 9.36 -2.27 2.26
C ILE A 93 8.30 -3.29 2.71
N VAL A 94 7.02 -2.95 2.58
CA VAL A 94 5.92 -3.86 2.89
C VAL A 94 5.98 -5.14 2.06
N LEU A 95 6.28 -5.03 0.75
CA LEU A 95 6.43 -6.19 -0.10
C LEU A 95 7.59 -7.09 0.35
N CYS A 96 8.74 -6.52 0.74
CA CYS A 96 9.85 -7.29 1.30
C CYS A 96 9.43 -8.08 2.56
N PHE A 97 8.59 -7.50 3.41
CA PHE A 97 8.03 -8.22 4.55
C PHE A 97 7.04 -9.32 4.12
N ASP A 98 6.24 -9.10 3.08
CA ASP A 98 5.42 -10.18 2.51
C ASP A 98 6.27 -11.35 2.01
N PHE A 99 7.38 -11.09 1.33
CA PHE A 99 8.34 -12.11 0.91
C PHE A 99 8.92 -12.87 2.11
N PHE A 100 9.31 -12.15 3.18
CA PHE A 100 9.81 -12.75 4.41
C PHE A 100 8.76 -13.69 5.04
N PHE A 101 7.53 -13.22 5.24
CA PHE A 101 6.47 -14.01 5.88
C PHE A 101 5.93 -15.14 5.00
N TYR A 102 6.07 -15.03 3.68
CA TYR A 102 5.72 -16.07 2.73
C TYR A 102 6.80 -17.17 2.64
N PHE A 103 8.04 -16.82 2.31
CA PHE A 103 9.09 -17.82 2.05
C PHE A 103 9.72 -18.39 3.31
N LYS A 104 10.01 -17.53 4.30
CA LYS A 104 10.74 -17.93 5.51
C LYS A 104 9.80 -18.44 6.59
N GLU A 105 8.78 -17.65 6.93
CA GLU A 105 7.85 -18.01 8.02
C GLU A 105 6.73 -18.94 7.54
N ARG A 106 6.42 -18.96 6.23
CA ARG A 106 5.36 -19.79 5.62
C ARG A 106 3.98 -19.60 6.24
N ILE A 107 3.67 -18.37 6.67
CA ILE A 107 2.39 -18.02 7.33
C ILE A 107 1.38 -17.49 6.31
N ILE A 108 1.84 -16.66 5.36
CA ILE A 108 0.96 -16.05 4.35
C ILE A 108 0.59 -17.10 3.30
N GLN A 109 -0.70 -17.20 2.97
CA GLN A 109 -1.19 -18.08 1.91
C GLN A 109 -0.79 -17.57 0.52
N THR A 110 -0.50 -18.49 -0.41
CA THR A 110 -0.01 -18.15 -1.76
C THR A 110 -0.95 -17.24 -2.54
N ASP A 111 -2.27 -17.48 -2.51
CA ASP A 111 -3.23 -16.63 -3.23
C ASP A 111 -3.21 -15.18 -2.72
N TYR A 112 -3.06 -15.01 -1.40
CA TYR A 112 -2.97 -13.68 -0.81
C TYR A 112 -1.64 -13.00 -1.14
N PHE A 113 -0.53 -13.75 -1.11
CA PHE A 113 0.78 -13.25 -1.51
C PHE A 113 0.80 -12.80 -2.98
N ILE A 114 0.19 -13.57 -3.89
CA ILE A 114 0.06 -13.21 -5.31
C ILE A 114 -0.79 -11.94 -5.46
N LEU A 115 -1.92 -11.84 -4.74
CA LEU A 115 -2.72 -10.62 -4.74
C LEU A 115 -1.88 -9.39 -4.32
N ARG A 116 -1.07 -9.52 -3.26
CA ARG A 116 -0.19 -8.44 -2.77
C ARG A 116 0.86 -8.01 -3.81
N LEU A 117 1.43 -8.96 -4.53
CA LEU A 117 2.32 -8.69 -5.66
C LEU A 117 1.62 -7.93 -6.77
N LEU A 118 0.43 -8.38 -7.19
CA LEU A 118 -0.36 -7.73 -8.24
C LEU A 118 -0.75 -6.30 -7.85
N LEU A 119 -1.18 -6.08 -6.61
CA LEU A 119 -1.54 -4.74 -6.14
C LEU A 119 -0.32 -3.83 -6.11
N THR A 120 0.82 -4.29 -5.58
CA THR A 120 2.05 -3.49 -5.55
C THR A 120 2.55 -3.18 -6.97
N ALA A 121 2.48 -4.17 -7.87
CA ALA A 121 2.81 -4.00 -9.28
C ALA A 121 1.82 -3.10 -10.05
N GLY A 122 0.58 -2.95 -9.58
CA GLY A 122 -0.37 -1.98 -10.13
C GLY A 122 -0.11 -0.55 -9.64
N ILE A 123 0.19 -0.41 -8.35
CA ILE A 123 0.32 0.89 -7.67
C ILE A 123 1.67 1.54 -7.95
N ALA A 124 2.78 0.79 -7.88
CA ALA A 124 4.12 1.36 -7.98
C ALA A 124 4.40 2.00 -9.36
N PRO A 125 4.05 1.39 -10.50
CA PRO A 125 4.18 2.05 -11.79
C PRO A 125 3.29 3.28 -11.92
N ALA A 126 2.06 3.25 -11.38
CA ALA A 126 1.19 4.43 -11.38
C ALA A 126 1.84 5.59 -10.62
N HIS A 127 2.48 5.34 -9.48
CA HIS A 127 3.23 6.35 -8.73
C HIS A 127 4.45 6.87 -9.52
N ILE A 128 5.27 5.96 -10.06
CA ILE A 128 6.48 6.33 -10.81
C ILE A 128 6.12 7.18 -12.04
N LEU A 129 5.12 6.74 -12.81
CA LEU A 129 4.66 7.46 -14.00
C LEU A 129 4.00 8.79 -13.67
N TYR A 130 3.47 8.98 -12.45
CA TYR A 130 2.84 10.25 -12.07
C TYR A 130 3.84 11.32 -11.64
N ILE A 131 5.08 10.90 -11.36
CA ILE A 131 6.20 11.79 -11.05
C ILE A 131 6.92 12.26 -12.33
N ILE A 132 6.96 11.44 -13.38
CA ILE A 132 7.62 11.71 -14.67
C ILE A 132 6.76 12.64 -15.54
#